data_AF-A0A950URI6-F1
#
_entry.id   AF-A0A950URI6-F1
#
_cell.length_a   1.000
_cell.length_b   1.000
_cell.length_c   1.000
_cell.angle_alpha   90.00
_cell.angle_beta   90.00
_cell.angle_gamma   90.00
#
_symmetry.space_group_name_H-M   'P 1'
#
loop_
_entity.id
_entity.type
_entity.pdbx_description
1 polymer ?
#
loop_
_entity_poly.entity_id
_entity_poly.type
_entity_poly.pdbx_seq_one_letter_code
_entity_poly.pdbx_strand_id
1 'polypeptide(L)'
;MFERHDAAQAFSRFLAAQDYPCVGAKSALHGRNVELVTAGDLRDATFDERILEALQAFPHEHIIERKFASLAVLFPQTPKLSELAFEQYLWERLSALHLLDAERFCWDDAVNADPESPDFGMSFGGHGFYVIGMHPGASRKARRAPCAALVFNSHAQFRLLRQAGLFDGIKKAVRVRDERLQGSPNPTLADHGERSEAPQYAGRKVERDWVCPFKRAVH
;
A
#
# COMPACT_ATOMS: atom_id res chain seq x y z
N MET A 1 13.94 22.37 3.61
CA MET A 1 14.26 21.16 2.81
C MET A 1 13.87 20.00 3.72
N PHE A 2 12.83 19.22 3.39
CA PHE A 2 12.42 18.08 4.24
C PHE A 2 13.49 16.98 4.07
N GLU A 3 14.35 16.79 5.07
CA GLU A 3 15.40 15.76 5.01
C GLU A 3 14.81 14.35 5.18
N ARG A 4 15.55 13.31 4.77
CA ARG A 4 15.07 11.91 4.79
C ARG A 4 14.61 11.45 6.17
N HIS A 5 15.26 11.95 7.23
CA HIS A 5 14.94 11.61 8.62
C HIS A 5 13.61 12.25 9.07
N ASP A 6 13.32 13.46 8.62
CA ASP A 6 12.09 14.18 8.95
C ASP A 6 10.85 13.50 8.36
N ALA A 7 10.96 12.97 7.13
CA ALA A 7 9.87 12.28 6.46
C ALA A 7 9.42 11.02 7.22
N ALA A 8 10.39 10.18 7.63
CA ALA A 8 10.12 8.96 8.38
C ALA A 8 9.49 9.24 9.75
N GLN A 9 10.00 10.25 10.48
CA GLN A 9 9.41 10.65 11.75
C GLN A 9 8.00 11.23 11.58
N ALA A 10 7.79 12.11 10.61
CA ALA A 10 6.49 12.71 10.34
C ALA A 10 5.45 11.64 9.97
N PHE A 11 5.83 10.68 9.14
CA PHE A 11 4.97 9.55 8.77
C PHE A 11 4.65 8.65 9.96
N SER A 12 5.64 8.33 10.81
CA SER A 12 5.42 7.55 12.03
C SER A 12 4.47 8.26 12.99
N ARG A 13 4.62 9.58 13.18
CA ARG A 13 3.70 10.39 14.00
C ARG A 13 2.29 10.41 13.42
N PHE A 14 2.16 10.47 12.10
CA PHE A 14 0.87 10.39 11.42
C PHE A 14 0.17 9.05 11.69
N LEU A 15 0.88 7.91 11.59
CA LEU A 15 0.32 6.59 11.92
C LEU A 15 0.00 6.42 13.42
N ALA A 16 0.79 7.05 14.29
CA ALA A 16 0.61 7.03 15.74
C ALA A 16 -0.55 7.91 16.23
N ALA A 17 -1.08 8.81 15.40
CA ALA A 17 -2.13 9.74 15.79
C ALA A 17 -3.34 9.02 16.40
N GLN A 18 -3.87 9.56 17.49
CA GLN A 18 -4.92 8.90 18.28
C GLN A 18 -6.16 8.57 17.43
N ASP A 19 -6.50 9.45 16.50
CA ASP A 19 -7.62 9.36 15.58
C ASP A 19 -7.34 8.52 14.32
N TYR A 20 -6.09 8.11 14.06
CA TYR A 20 -5.77 7.25 12.92
C TYR A 20 -6.54 5.92 13.01
N PRO A 21 -7.28 5.51 11.95
CA PRO A 21 -8.33 4.50 12.10
C PRO A 21 -7.82 3.06 11.95
N CYS A 22 -6.65 2.88 11.33
CA CYS A 22 -6.11 1.55 11.04
C CYS A 22 -5.44 0.94 12.29
N VAL A 23 -6.13 0.01 12.94
CA VAL A 23 -5.57 -0.74 14.08
C VAL A 23 -4.39 -1.62 13.68
N GLY A 24 -4.36 -2.12 12.44
CA GLY A 24 -3.24 -2.90 11.92
C GLY A 24 -1.96 -2.05 11.85
N ALA A 25 -2.05 -0.84 11.29
CA ALA A 25 -0.93 0.09 11.24
C ALA A 25 -0.44 0.50 12.64
N LYS A 26 -1.35 0.74 13.59
CA LYS A 26 -0.98 1.01 14.98
C LYS A 26 -0.30 -0.19 15.62
N SER A 27 -0.81 -1.40 15.42
CA SER A 27 -0.20 -2.63 15.94
C SER A 27 1.18 -2.86 15.34
N ALA A 28 1.34 -2.68 14.03
CA ALA A 28 2.62 -2.78 13.34
C ALA A 28 3.62 -1.75 13.89
N LEU A 29 3.19 -0.49 14.10
CA LEU A 29 4.06 0.56 14.62
C LEU A 29 4.53 0.26 16.06
N HIS A 30 3.62 -0.13 16.96
CA HIS A 30 3.98 -0.51 18.34
C HIS A 30 4.88 -1.76 18.39
N GLY A 31 4.65 -2.70 17.47
CA GLY A 31 5.47 -3.90 17.32
C GLY A 31 6.81 -3.68 16.63
N ARG A 32 7.11 -2.46 16.15
CA ARG A 32 8.25 -2.13 15.27
C ARG A 32 8.30 -2.95 13.97
N ASN A 33 7.13 -3.30 13.46
CA ASN A 33 6.94 -4.07 12.22
C ASN A 33 6.54 -3.16 11.05
N VAL A 34 6.89 -1.88 11.10
CA VAL A 34 6.75 -0.97 9.94
C VAL A 34 8.15 -0.66 9.46
N GLU A 35 8.53 -1.27 8.35
CA GLU A 35 9.78 -0.94 7.67
C GLU A 35 9.57 0.34 6.87
N LEU A 36 10.47 1.31 7.03
CA LEU A 36 10.39 2.62 6.37
C LEU A 36 11.54 2.78 5.37
N VAL A 37 11.20 2.89 4.10
CA VAL A 37 12.15 3.15 3.02
C VAL A 37 11.96 4.58 2.51
N THR A 38 12.89 5.49 2.83
CA THR A 38 12.84 6.84 2.27
C THR A 38 13.54 6.88 0.90
N ALA A 39 12.74 7.13 -0.14
CA ALA A 39 13.13 7.34 -1.52
C ALA A 39 13.18 8.86 -1.87
N GLY A 40 13.01 9.20 -3.15
CA GLY A 40 13.04 10.58 -3.67
C GLY A 40 11.66 11.10 -4.05
N ASP A 41 11.47 11.39 -5.33
CA ASP A 41 10.20 11.78 -5.94
C ASP A 41 9.50 10.54 -6.52
N LEU A 42 8.19 10.39 -6.30
CA LEU A 42 7.39 9.28 -6.82
C LEU A 42 7.48 9.17 -8.36
N ARG A 43 7.75 10.30 -9.03
CA ARG A 43 7.81 10.43 -10.48
C ARG A 43 9.14 9.98 -11.08
N ASP A 44 10.14 9.66 -10.26
CA ASP A 44 11.52 9.40 -10.69
C ASP A 44 12.02 8.00 -10.27
N ALA A 45 12.80 7.34 -11.14
CA ALA A 45 13.29 5.97 -10.99
C ALA A 45 14.61 5.81 -10.19
N THR A 46 15.19 6.91 -9.69
CA THR A 46 16.49 6.94 -9.00
C THR A 46 16.61 5.94 -7.86
N PHE A 47 15.50 5.58 -7.21
CA PHE A 47 15.50 4.68 -6.05
C PHE A 47 14.83 3.33 -6.30
N ASP A 48 14.49 2.99 -7.55
CA ASP A 48 13.73 1.77 -7.86
C ASP A 48 14.43 0.49 -7.41
N GLU A 49 15.74 0.36 -7.66
CA GLU A 49 16.52 -0.81 -7.20
C GLU A 49 16.45 -0.98 -5.68
N ARG A 50 16.67 0.11 -4.93
CA ARG A 50 16.60 0.09 -3.46
C ARG A 50 15.20 -0.23 -2.95
N ILE A 51 14.16 0.24 -3.64
CA ILE A 51 12.77 -0.08 -3.30
C ILE A 51 12.51 -1.57 -3.53
N LEU A 52 12.97 -2.12 -4.66
CA LEU A 52 12.82 -3.54 -4.99
C LEU A 52 13.58 -4.44 -4.02
N GLU A 53 14.82 -4.11 -3.68
CA GLU A 53 15.60 -4.86 -2.68
C GLU A 53 14.83 -5.00 -1.35
N ALA A 54 14.24 -3.89 -0.87
CA ALA A 54 13.46 -3.91 0.36
C ALA A 54 12.17 -4.72 0.22
N LEU A 55 11.45 -4.58 -0.91
CA LEU A 55 10.24 -5.37 -1.20
C LEU A 55 10.54 -6.88 -1.29
N GLN A 56 11.68 -7.26 -1.88
CA GLN A 56 12.11 -8.65 -2.04
C GLN A 56 12.59 -9.25 -0.71
N ALA A 57 13.21 -8.45 0.17
CA ALA A 57 13.66 -8.90 1.49
C ALA A 57 12.51 -9.03 2.51
N PHE A 58 11.54 -8.13 2.45
CA PHE A 58 10.47 -7.99 3.45
C PHE A 58 9.74 -9.30 3.82
N PRO A 59 9.36 -10.19 2.87
CA PRO A 59 8.68 -11.44 3.20
C PRO A 59 9.49 -12.35 4.13
N HIS A 60 10.80 -12.41 3.92
CA HIS A 60 11.71 -13.26 4.68
C HIS A 60 11.93 -12.75 6.10
N GLU A 61 11.92 -11.42 6.28
CA GLU A 61 12.21 -10.78 7.56
C GLU A 61 10.98 -10.70 8.48
N HIS A 62 9.76 -10.66 7.93
CA HIS A 62 8.59 -10.21 8.69
C HIS A 62 7.38 -11.15 8.70
N ILE A 63 7.32 -12.22 7.89
CA ILE A 63 6.10 -13.03 7.73
C ILE A 63 5.99 -14.22 8.71
N ILE A 64 7.02 -14.49 9.51
CA ILE A 64 7.12 -15.73 10.30
C ILE A 64 6.14 -15.79 11.50
N GLU A 65 5.62 -14.67 12.02
CA GLU A 65 4.97 -14.66 13.35
C GLU A 65 3.49 -14.22 13.43
N ARG A 66 2.71 -14.22 12.32
CA ARG A 66 1.30 -13.75 12.31
C ARG A 66 1.09 -12.31 12.83
N LYS A 67 2.15 -11.50 12.86
CA LYS A 67 2.08 -10.09 13.24
C LYS A 67 1.72 -9.24 12.02
N PHE A 68 1.06 -8.11 12.24
CA PHE A 68 0.94 -7.09 11.20
C PHE A 68 2.32 -6.53 10.91
N ALA A 69 2.77 -6.64 9.66
CA ALA A 69 3.92 -5.92 9.18
C ALA A 69 3.58 -5.21 7.88
N SER A 70 4.22 -4.07 7.66
CA SER A 70 4.09 -3.31 6.42
C SER A 70 5.43 -2.72 6.04
N LEU A 71 5.70 -2.63 4.75
CA LEU A 71 6.79 -1.82 4.21
C LEU A 71 6.18 -0.52 3.68
N ALA A 72 6.67 0.63 4.10
CA ALA A 72 6.23 1.93 3.60
C ALA A 72 7.39 2.64 2.88
N VAL A 73 7.20 2.86 1.58
CA VAL A 73 8.10 3.67 0.76
C VAL A 73 7.62 5.12 0.80
N LEU A 74 8.48 6.04 1.22
CA LEU A 74 8.20 7.46 1.39
C LEU A 74 8.88 8.26 0.28
N PHE A 75 8.14 9.18 -0.34
CA PHE A 75 8.60 10.02 -1.45
C PHE A 75 8.51 11.51 -1.08
N PRO A 76 9.37 12.00 -0.17
CA PRO A 76 9.27 13.36 0.39
C PRO A 76 9.52 14.49 -0.61
N GLN A 77 10.12 14.19 -1.76
CA GLN A 77 10.39 15.18 -2.80
C GLN A 77 9.22 15.33 -3.78
N THR A 78 8.21 14.45 -3.70
CA THR A 78 7.00 14.56 -4.53
C THR A 78 6.21 15.80 -4.13
N PRO A 79 5.89 16.71 -5.07
CA PRO A 79 5.06 17.86 -4.76
C PRO A 79 3.65 17.42 -4.34
N LYS A 80 2.86 18.34 -3.79
CA LYS A 80 1.44 18.06 -3.53
C LYS A 80 0.72 17.86 -4.88
N LEU A 81 0.23 16.64 -5.09
CA LEU A 81 -0.54 16.24 -6.29
C LEU A 81 -2.04 16.22 -6.02
N SER A 82 -2.84 16.36 -7.08
CA SER A 82 -4.25 15.97 -7.08
C SER A 82 -4.39 14.45 -6.94
N GLU A 83 -5.56 13.96 -6.58
CA GLU A 83 -5.82 12.51 -6.47
C GLU A 83 -5.60 11.80 -7.82
N LEU A 84 -6.03 12.41 -8.92
CA LEU A 84 -5.85 11.86 -10.27
C LEU A 84 -4.36 11.78 -10.66
N ALA A 85 -3.60 12.85 -10.44
CA ALA A 85 -2.16 12.85 -10.75
C ALA A 85 -1.39 11.87 -9.85
N PHE A 86 -1.76 11.76 -8.57
CA PHE A 86 -1.16 10.76 -7.68
C PHE A 86 -1.47 9.33 -8.14
N GLU A 87 -2.71 9.02 -8.55
CA GLU A 87 -3.07 7.71 -9.10
C GLU A 87 -2.22 7.36 -10.34
N GLN A 88 -2.05 8.30 -11.26
CA GLN A 88 -1.22 8.10 -12.45
C GLN A 88 0.22 7.72 -12.07
N TYR A 89 0.88 8.51 -11.22
CA TYR A 89 2.27 8.24 -10.82
C TYR A 89 2.42 7.01 -9.91
N LEU A 90 1.40 6.68 -9.11
CA LEU A 90 1.37 5.43 -8.35
C LEU A 90 1.44 4.24 -9.31
N TRP A 91 0.59 4.22 -10.34
CA TRP A 91 0.57 3.12 -11.31
C TRP A 91 1.79 3.08 -12.21
N GLU A 92 2.32 4.24 -12.61
CA GLU A 92 3.60 4.32 -13.33
C GLU A 92 4.73 3.72 -12.50
N ARG A 93 4.83 4.07 -11.21
CA ARG A 93 5.83 3.51 -10.30
C ARG A 93 5.66 2.01 -10.10
N LEU A 94 4.43 1.53 -9.84
CA LEU A 94 4.17 0.09 -9.68
C LEU A 94 4.49 -0.69 -10.96
N SER A 95 4.20 -0.13 -12.13
CA SER A 95 4.55 -0.75 -13.41
C SER A 95 6.06 -0.80 -13.61
N ALA A 96 6.78 0.30 -13.34
CA ALA A 96 8.23 0.36 -13.47
C ALA A 96 8.94 -0.64 -12.55
N LEU A 97 8.53 -0.69 -11.27
CA LEU A 97 9.06 -1.67 -10.32
C LEU A 97 8.77 -3.11 -10.77
N HIS A 98 7.56 -3.39 -11.27
CA HIS A 98 7.20 -4.73 -11.74
C HIS A 98 8.02 -5.14 -12.96
N LEU A 99 8.23 -4.25 -13.94
CA LEU A 99 9.02 -4.56 -15.12
C LEU A 99 10.46 -4.96 -14.75
N LEU A 100 11.06 -4.28 -13.77
CA LEU A 100 12.38 -4.62 -13.24
C LEU A 100 12.37 -5.93 -12.42
N ASP A 101 11.35 -6.16 -11.60
CA ASP A 101 11.22 -7.37 -10.79
C ASP A 101 11.04 -8.64 -11.66
N ALA A 102 10.27 -8.51 -12.74
CA ALA A 102 9.93 -9.59 -13.66
C ALA A 102 11.14 -10.16 -14.43
N GLU A 103 12.25 -9.43 -14.48
CA GLU A 103 13.51 -9.96 -15.03
C GLU A 103 14.10 -11.10 -14.17
N ARG A 104 13.72 -11.17 -12.89
CA ARG A 104 14.34 -12.07 -11.90
C ARG A 104 13.34 -12.97 -11.18
N PHE A 105 12.08 -12.55 -11.05
CA PHE A 105 11.07 -13.24 -10.26
C PHE A 105 9.80 -13.48 -11.04
N CYS A 106 9.18 -14.63 -10.78
CA CYS A 106 7.82 -14.91 -11.24
C CYS A 106 6.80 -14.16 -10.37
N TRP A 107 5.59 -13.99 -10.88
CA TRP A 107 4.47 -13.50 -10.08
C TRP A 107 4.12 -14.51 -8.97
N ASP A 108 3.69 -14.06 -7.79
CA ASP A 108 3.23 -14.94 -6.71
C ASP A 108 1.98 -15.72 -7.15
N ASP A 109 2.06 -17.05 -7.14
CA ASP A 109 0.96 -17.96 -7.51
C ASP A 109 -0.31 -17.79 -6.65
N ALA A 110 -0.19 -17.15 -5.48
CA ALA A 110 -1.29 -16.93 -4.57
C ALA A 110 -2.08 -15.63 -4.85
N VAL A 111 -1.71 -14.85 -5.87
CA VAL A 111 -2.44 -13.67 -6.36
C VAL A 111 -2.45 -13.62 -7.89
N ASN A 112 -3.42 -12.92 -8.47
CA ASN A 112 -3.55 -12.81 -9.92
C ASN A 112 -2.81 -11.55 -10.45
N ALA A 113 -2.21 -11.65 -11.64
CA ALA A 113 -1.54 -10.53 -12.31
C ALA A 113 -2.47 -9.66 -13.16
N ASP A 114 -3.70 -10.11 -13.40
CA ASP A 114 -4.73 -9.36 -14.11
C ASP A 114 -5.40 -8.33 -13.18
N PRO A 115 -5.26 -7.02 -13.43
CA PRO A 115 -5.87 -5.99 -12.60
C PRO A 115 -7.40 -5.98 -12.62
N GLU A 116 -8.05 -6.71 -13.51
CA GLU A 116 -9.51 -6.90 -13.50
C GLU A 116 -9.95 -8.10 -12.64
N SER A 117 -9.03 -8.98 -12.27
CA SER A 117 -9.33 -10.16 -11.46
C SER A 117 -9.74 -9.81 -10.03
N PRO A 118 -10.75 -10.50 -9.44
CA PRO A 118 -11.09 -10.34 -8.02
C PRO A 118 -9.95 -10.75 -7.07
N ASP A 119 -9.03 -11.58 -7.55
CA ASP A 119 -7.86 -12.07 -6.82
C ASP A 119 -6.57 -11.30 -7.18
N PHE A 120 -6.69 -10.16 -7.85
CA PHE A 120 -5.54 -9.31 -8.18
C PHE A 120 -4.74 -8.93 -6.94
N GLY A 121 -3.41 -8.86 -7.07
CA GLY A 121 -2.53 -8.26 -6.08
C GLY A 121 -1.13 -8.08 -6.65
N MET A 122 -0.45 -6.97 -6.34
CA MET A 122 0.90 -6.73 -6.87
C MET A 122 1.88 -7.78 -6.36
N SER A 123 2.76 -8.27 -7.23
CA SER A 123 3.82 -9.20 -6.83
C SER A 123 5.20 -8.55 -6.97
N PHE A 124 6.03 -8.71 -5.95
CA PHE A 124 7.46 -8.37 -5.98
C PHE A 124 8.25 -9.48 -5.29
N GLY A 125 9.37 -9.92 -5.88
CA GLY A 125 10.17 -11.01 -5.31
C GLY A 125 9.42 -12.35 -5.20
N GLY A 126 8.41 -12.57 -6.05
CA GLY A 126 7.52 -13.74 -5.96
C GLY A 126 6.57 -13.71 -4.76
N HIS A 127 6.30 -12.53 -4.19
CA HIS A 127 5.42 -12.36 -3.04
C HIS A 127 4.33 -11.30 -3.30
N GLY A 128 3.08 -11.63 -2.97
CA GLY A 128 1.91 -10.79 -3.17
C GLY A 128 1.70 -9.73 -2.08
N PHE A 129 1.40 -8.51 -2.52
CA PHE A 129 1.18 -7.32 -1.71
C PHE A 129 -0.14 -6.61 -2.05
N TYR A 130 -0.84 -6.19 -1.00
CA TYR A 130 -1.88 -5.17 -1.05
C TYR A 130 -1.25 -3.78 -0.89
N VAL A 131 -1.43 -2.91 -1.88
CA VAL A 131 -0.80 -1.57 -1.91
C VAL A 131 -1.76 -0.49 -1.42
N ILE A 132 -1.26 0.39 -0.57
CA ILE A 132 -1.97 1.54 0.00
C ILE A 132 -1.21 2.81 -0.38
N GLY A 133 -1.74 3.56 -1.34
CA GLY A 133 -1.28 4.91 -1.66
C GLY A 133 -1.77 5.94 -0.64
N MET A 134 -0.88 6.84 -0.22
CA MET A 134 -1.16 7.98 0.65
C MET A 134 -0.46 9.23 0.13
N HIS A 135 -1.10 10.40 0.21
CA HIS A 135 -0.48 11.66 -0.20
C HIS A 135 -1.15 12.88 0.43
N PRO A 136 -0.48 14.05 0.49
CA PRO A 136 -1.02 15.26 1.14
C PRO A 136 -2.29 15.82 0.48
N GLY A 137 -2.58 15.40 -0.75
CA GLY A 137 -3.76 15.80 -1.51
C GLY A 137 -5.00 14.92 -1.31
N ALA A 138 -4.91 13.84 -0.51
CA ALA A 138 -6.00 12.87 -0.40
C ALA A 138 -7.27 13.47 0.23
N SER A 139 -8.42 13.14 -0.34
CA SER A 139 -9.75 13.49 0.18
C SER A 139 -10.05 12.79 1.51
N ARG A 140 -9.58 11.55 1.66
CA ARG A 140 -9.68 10.74 2.88
C ARG A 140 -8.60 11.15 3.88
N LYS A 141 -9.00 11.51 5.11
CA LYS A 141 -8.06 11.90 6.18
C LYS A 141 -7.07 10.79 6.51
N ALA A 142 -7.53 9.53 6.50
CA ALA A 142 -6.69 8.35 6.73
C ALA A 142 -5.61 8.12 5.66
N ARG A 143 -5.73 8.76 4.48
CA ARG A 143 -4.76 8.69 3.37
C ARG A 143 -3.97 10.01 3.20
N ARG A 144 -4.24 11.03 4.02
CA ARG A 144 -3.61 12.35 3.93
C ARG A 144 -2.28 12.38 4.70
N ALA A 145 -1.33 11.59 4.24
CA ALA A 145 0.02 11.51 4.79
C ALA A 145 0.80 12.83 4.58
N PRO A 146 1.84 13.10 5.39
CA PRO A 146 2.66 14.32 5.28
C PRO A 146 3.46 14.42 3.98
N CYS A 147 3.72 13.30 3.32
CA CYS A 147 4.29 13.21 1.98
C CYS A 147 3.63 12.08 1.18
N ALA A 148 3.96 11.96 -0.11
CA ALA A 148 3.54 10.81 -0.90
C ALA A 148 4.17 9.53 -0.33
N ALA A 149 3.39 8.47 -0.23
CA ALA A 149 3.84 7.17 0.27
C ALA A 149 3.07 6.01 -0.38
N LEU A 150 3.77 4.89 -0.55
CA LEU A 150 3.19 3.60 -0.92
C LEU A 150 3.44 2.61 0.21
N VAL A 151 2.38 2.04 0.77
CA VAL A 151 2.47 1.06 1.85
C VAL A 151 2.07 -0.31 1.34
N PHE A 152 2.98 -1.27 1.46
CA PHE A 152 2.86 -2.63 0.99
C PHE A 152 2.54 -3.54 2.18
N ASN A 153 1.42 -4.25 2.09
CA ASN A 153 0.98 -5.20 3.12
C ASN A 153 0.95 -6.60 2.51
N SER A 154 1.50 -7.58 3.22
CA SER A 154 1.60 -8.96 2.72
C SER A 154 0.22 -9.63 2.61
N HIS A 155 -0.09 -10.16 1.42
CA HIS A 155 -1.27 -11.02 1.24
C HIS A 155 -1.20 -12.30 2.07
N ALA A 156 0.00 -12.87 2.25
CA ALA A 156 0.19 -14.03 3.12
C ALA A 156 -0.22 -13.75 4.58
N GLN A 157 0.07 -12.55 5.10
CA GLN A 157 -0.38 -12.16 6.44
C GLN A 157 -1.92 -12.08 6.52
N PHE A 158 -2.58 -11.54 5.49
CA PHE A 158 -4.05 -11.52 5.44
C PHE A 158 -4.63 -12.94 5.38
N ARG A 159 -4.02 -13.86 4.62
CA ARG A 159 -4.42 -15.29 4.61
C ARG A 159 -4.31 -15.92 5.99
N LEU A 160 -3.21 -15.69 6.71
CA LEU A 160 -3.03 -16.19 8.08
C LEU A 160 -4.07 -15.64 9.06
N LEU A 161 -4.40 -14.35 8.96
CA LEU A 161 -5.44 -13.71 9.80
C LEU A 161 -6.84 -14.25 9.50
N ARG A 162 -7.14 -14.55 8.23
CA ARG A 162 -8.41 -15.18 7.81
C ARG A 162 -8.52 -16.60 8.35
N GLN A 163 -7.48 -17.41 8.19
CA GLN A 163 -7.42 -18.78 8.73
C GLN A 163 -7.58 -18.81 10.27
N ALA A 164 -7.12 -17.75 10.95
CA ALA A 164 -7.29 -17.59 12.40
C ALA A 164 -8.67 -17.04 12.81
N GLY A 165 -9.56 -16.68 11.87
CA GLY A 165 -10.87 -16.08 12.16
C GLY A 165 -10.80 -14.65 12.71
N LEU A 166 -9.65 -13.97 12.62
CA LEU A 166 -9.44 -12.64 13.21
C LEU A 166 -9.74 -11.50 12.22
N PHE A 167 -9.71 -11.79 10.92
CA PHE A 167 -9.76 -10.78 9.86
C PHE A 167 -11.03 -9.92 9.89
N ASP A 168 -12.22 -10.53 10.04
CA ASP A 168 -13.49 -9.79 10.00
C ASP A 168 -13.67 -8.84 11.17
N GLY A 169 -13.21 -9.23 12.36
CA GLY A 169 -13.20 -8.38 13.54
C GLY A 169 -12.32 -7.15 13.34
N ILE A 170 -11.10 -7.35 12.82
CA ILE A 170 -10.17 -6.26 12.49
C ILE A 170 -10.79 -5.32 11.44
N LYS A 171 -11.32 -5.86 10.35
CA LYS A 171 -11.94 -5.11 9.26
C LYS A 171 -13.11 -4.26 9.75
N LYS A 172 -14.03 -4.84 10.53
CA LYS A 172 -15.15 -4.11 11.15
C LYS A 172 -14.65 -2.98 12.04
N ALA A 173 -13.63 -3.24 12.85
CA ALA A 173 -13.06 -2.25 13.74
C ALA A 173 -12.33 -1.10 13.02
N VAL A 174 -11.73 -1.35 11.84
CA VAL A 174 -11.16 -0.32 10.97
C VAL A 174 -12.27 0.52 10.32
N ARG A 175 -13.31 -0.11 9.77
CA ARG A 175 -14.44 0.57 9.12
C ARG A 175 -15.13 1.58 10.06
N VAL A 176 -15.44 1.15 11.29
CA VAL A 176 -16.07 2.03 12.30
C VAL A 176 -15.19 3.24 12.65
N ARG A 177 -13.87 3.02 12.78
CA ARG A 177 -12.94 4.12 13.08
C ARG A 177 -12.76 5.06 11.90
N ASP A 178 -12.68 4.54 10.67
CA ASP A 178 -12.57 5.35 9.45
C ASP A 178 -13.80 6.22 9.25
N GLU A 179 -15.00 5.66 9.45
CA GLU A 179 -16.25 6.41 9.38
C GLU A 179 -16.28 7.53 10.43
N ARG A 180 -15.86 7.26 11.67
CA ARG A 180 -15.76 8.28 12.72
C ARG A 180 -14.77 9.40 12.34
N LEU A 181 -13.64 9.06 11.73
CA LEU A 181 -12.63 10.04 11.33
C LEU A 181 -13.11 10.88 10.13
N GLN A 182 -13.68 10.22 9.13
CA GLN A 182 -14.07 10.85 7.86
C GLN A 182 -15.45 11.55 7.96
N GLY A 183 -16.33 11.08 8.83
CA GLY A 183 -17.74 11.46 8.88
C GLY A 183 -18.62 10.74 7.85
N SER A 184 -18.08 9.75 7.13
CA SER A 184 -18.83 8.93 6.16
C SER A 184 -18.13 7.59 5.89
N PRO A 185 -18.89 6.51 5.58
CA PRO A 185 -18.32 5.22 5.20
C PRO A 185 -17.36 5.34 4.01
N ASN A 186 -16.37 4.44 3.93
CA ASN A 186 -15.49 4.37 2.77
C ASN A 186 -16.15 3.58 1.62
N PRO A 187 -16.53 4.23 0.51
CA PRO A 187 -17.19 3.56 -0.61
C PRO A 187 -16.26 2.64 -1.39
N THR A 188 -14.93 2.76 -1.22
CA THR A 188 -13.96 1.96 -1.96
C THR A 188 -13.55 0.67 -1.24
N LEU A 189 -13.92 0.49 0.04
CA LEU A 189 -13.64 -0.76 0.77
C LEU A 189 -14.63 -1.86 0.36
N ALA A 190 -14.40 -2.46 -0.81
CA ALA A 190 -15.06 -3.70 -1.21
C ALA A 190 -14.60 -4.89 -0.33
N ASP A 191 -15.39 -5.95 -0.29
CA ASP A 191 -14.97 -7.19 0.33
C ASP A 191 -14.01 -7.91 -0.64
N HIS A 192 -12.80 -8.23 -0.16
CA HIS A 192 -11.77 -8.90 -0.97
C HIS A 192 -12.29 -10.24 -1.52
N GLY A 193 -12.07 -10.47 -2.82
CA GLY A 193 -12.60 -11.59 -3.60
C GLY A 193 -13.91 -11.28 -4.35
N GLU A 194 -14.58 -10.15 -4.08
CA GLU A 194 -15.78 -9.75 -4.85
C GLU A 194 -15.44 -8.85 -6.04
N ARG A 195 -14.38 -8.05 -5.92
CA ARG A 195 -13.88 -7.11 -6.93
C ARG A 195 -12.37 -6.95 -6.79
N SER A 196 -11.72 -6.64 -7.91
CA SER A 196 -10.29 -6.29 -7.91
C SER A 196 -9.97 -5.23 -6.86
N GLU A 197 -8.81 -5.37 -6.24
CA GLU A 197 -8.25 -4.38 -5.32
C GLU A 197 -7.56 -3.21 -6.02
N ALA A 198 -7.28 -3.30 -7.33
CA ALA A 198 -6.61 -2.24 -8.09
C ALA A 198 -7.27 -0.85 -7.91
N PRO A 199 -8.60 -0.69 -8.02
CA PRO A 199 -9.27 0.60 -7.80
C PRO A 199 -9.04 1.23 -6.41
N GLN A 200 -8.60 0.43 -5.42
CA GLN A 200 -8.47 0.85 -4.03
C GLN A 200 -7.07 1.39 -3.70
N TYR A 201 -6.07 1.11 -4.54
CA TYR A 201 -4.67 1.40 -4.25
C TYR A 201 -4.41 2.90 -4.07
N ALA A 202 -4.85 3.73 -5.02
CA ALA A 202 -4.66 5.18 -4.97
C ALA A 202 -5.52 5.89 -3.91
N GLY A 203 -6.56 5.23 -3.41
CA GLY A 203 -7.42 5.76 -2.35
C GLY A 203 -8.41 6.85 -2.77
N ARG A 204 -8.49 7.18 -4.06
CA ARG A 204 -9.54 8.06 -4.62
C ARG A 204 -10.82 7.28 -4.89
N LYS A 205 -11.94 7.98 -5.04
CA LYS A 205 -13.15 7.40 -5.62
C LYS A 205 -12.96 7.31 -7.14
N VAL A 206 -13.11 6.12 -7.70
CA VAL A 206 -13.09 5.89 -9.15
C VAL A 206 -14.50 5.75 -9.72
N GLU A 207 -14.62 6.04 -11.01
CA GLU A 207 -15.81 5.87 -11.83
C GLU A 207 -16.09 4.39 -12.15
N ARG A 208 -17.27 4.06 -12.69
CA ARG A 208 -17.66 2.67 -12.99
C ARG A 208 -16.89 2.07 -14.17
N ASP A 209 -16.47 2.92 -15.09
CA ASP A 209 -15.73 2.64 -16.32
C ASP A 209 -14.22 2.82 -16.15
N TRP A 210 -13.74 2.95 -14.90
CA TRP A 210 -12.31 3.03 -14.62
C TRP A 210 -11.59 1.76 -15.05
N VAL A 211 -10.51 1.93 -15.82
CA VAL A 211 -9.62 0.86 -16.25
C VAL A 211 -8.27 1.08 -15.61
N CYS A 212 -7.70 0.02 -15.04
CA CYS A 212 -6.39 0.08 -14.42
C CYS A 212 -5.30 0.36 -15.48
N PRO A 213 -4.46 1.42 -15.32
CA PRO A 213 -3.40 1.74 -16.27
C PRO A 213 -2.13 0.90 -16.06
N PHE A 214 -2.21 -0.20 -15.30
CA PHE A 214 -1.08 -1.05 -14.99
C PHE A 214 -0.47 -1.67 -16.25
N LYS A 215 0.83 -1.44 -16.46
CA LYS A 215 1.59 -2.03 -17.55
C LYS A 215 2.36 -3.23 -17.00
N ARG A 216 2.01 -4.42 -17.49
CA ARG A 216 2.67 -5.68 -17.14
C ARG A 216 3.73 -6.07 -18.16
N ALA A 217 4.74 -6.81 -17.71
CA ALA A 217 5.60 -7.55 -18.63
C ALA A 217 4.76 -8.56 -19.42
N VAL A 218 5.01 -8.67 -20.72
CA VAL A 218 4.41 -9.72 -21.57
C VAL A 218 5.43 -10.85 -21.62
N HIS A 219 5.16 -11.93 -20.89
CA HIS A 219 5.94 -13.17 -20.95
C HIS A 219 5.18 -14.22 -21.77
#